data_AF-A0A2G9YZD0-F1
#
_entry.id   AF-A0A2G9YZD0-F1
#
_cell.length_a   1.000
_cell.length_b   1.000
_cell.length_c   1.000
_cell.angle_alpha   90.00
_cell.angle_beta   90.00
_cell.angle_gamma   90.00
#
_symmetry.space_group_name_H-M   'P 1'
#
loop_
_entity.id
_entity.type
_entity.pdbx_description
1 polymer ?
#
loop_
_entity_poly.entity_id
_entity_poly.type
_entity_poly.pdbx_seq_one_letter_code
_entity_poly.pdbx_strand_id
1 'polypeptide(L)'
;MKISNGVKFNYQKICLDLVRDLPQRQKEVLLRRFALQALASSEGGVERETLESIGRDLGVTRERIRQIEEDGLLKLKPKAIKYQKIFQYFRKYLKKKGDLRKETVLLEELGSKNQMPQIYFLLDLGDEFERFGETDDFYSLWTINRDSLNLAKKVIDSFSNQLKESKKPLTLKDYNRPTTLTPPPKRQFLLSYLEISKKIQKVNERSFISTLRSARVNEEDLFGLKDWPEINPRGVKDKAYLVFKKAKKPLHFSEIASLIPGSLLQTVHNELIRDSRFVLVGRGVYALQEWGYYPGLVKEVISRVLEEAGKPLTKEEILEKVLNQRLVKENTILLNLSNKKYFSRDSQGKFWVKEA
;
A
#
# COMPACT_ATOMS: atom_id res chain seq x y z
N MET A 1 -15.54 6.16 13.97
CA MET A 1 -15.16 6.50 15.37
C MET A 1 -15.41 7.99 15.58
N LYS A 2 -16.16 8.35 16.62
CA LYS A 2 -16.72 9.69 16.86
C LYS A 2 -15.62 10.76 17.00
N ILE A 3 -15.86 11.88 16.34
CA ILE A 3 -15.08 13.12 16.31
C ILE A 3 -14.76 13.56 17.74
N SER A 4 -13.47 13.67 18.07
CA SER A 4 -13.03 14.23 19.34
C SER A 4 -13.57 15.64 19.51
N ASN A 5 -14.23 15.91 20.64
CA ASN A 5 -14.65 17.24 21.11
C ASN A 5 -13.43 18.18 21.24
N GLY A 6 -12.99 18.74 20.11
CA GLY A 6 -11.90 19.69 20.00
C GLY A 6 -12.39 21.12 20.15
N VAL A 7 -11.50 22.00 20.61
CA VAL A 7 -11.67 23.45 20.60
C VAL A 7 -12.15 23.89 19.22
N LYS A 8 -13.36 24.45 19.13
CA LYS A 8 -13.97 24.83 17.85
C LYS A 8 -13.39 26.18 17.40
N PHE A 9 -12.29 26.15 16.66
CA PHE A 9 -11.77 27.33 15.97
C PHE A 9 -12.60 27.62 14.72
N ASN A 10 -12.92 28.90 14.49
CA ASN A 10 -13.47 29.32 13.20
C ASN A 10 -12.31 29.69 12.26
N TYR A 11 -11.73 28.67 11.62
CA TYR A 11 -10.56 28.83 10.73
C TYR A 11 -10.79 29.88 9.65
N GLN A 12 -11.99 29.90 9.05
CA GLN A 12 -12.37 30.89 8.02
C GLN A 12 -12.28 32.32 8.55
N LYS A 13 -12.92 32.59 9.69
CA LYS A 13 -12.91 33.92 10.31
C LYS A 13 -11.49 34.37 10.66
N ILE A 14 -10.66 33.46 11.17
CA ILE A 14 -9.26 33.75 11.52
C ILE A 14 -8.46 34.13 10.27
N CYS A 15 -8.53 33.32 9.20
CA CYS A 15 -7.80 33.59 7.97
C CYS A 15 -8.23 34.91 7.32
N LEU A 16 -9.54 35.20 7.30
CA LEU A 16 -10.07 36.45 6.76
C LEU A 16 -9.65 37.68 7.58
N ASP A 17 -9.59 37.59 8.92
CA ASP A 17 -9.09 38.69 9.76
C ASP A 17 -7.60 38.94 9.52
N LEU A 18 -6.80 37.88 9.37
CA LEU A 18 -5.35 37.99 9.09
C LEU A 18 -5.10 38.76 7.80
N VAL A 19 -5.76 38.37 6.70
CA VAL A 19 -5.56 38.99 5.38
C VAL A 19 -6.30 40.31 5.19
N ARG A 20 -7.11 40.76 6.16
CA ARG A 20 -8.05 41.89 5.97
C ARG A 20 -7.34 43.17 5.54
N ASP A 21 -6.27 43.53 6.24
CA ASP A 21 -5.54 44.79 6.05
C ASP A 21 -4.29 44.64 5.17
N LEU A 22 -4.18 43.55 4.41
CA LEU A 22 -3.15 43.43 3.38
C LEU A 22 -3.49 44.31 2.17
N PRO A 23 -2.48 44.84 1.45
CA PRO A 23 -2.67 45.46 0.15
C PRO A 23 -3.49 44.57 -0.78
N GLN A 24 -4.39 45.18 -1.56
CA GLN A 24 -5.38 44.45 -2.38
C GLN A 24 -4.75 43.32 -3.21
N ARG A 25 -3.62 43.60 -3.86
CA ARG A 25 -2.91 42.62 -4.70
C ARG A 25 -2.35 41.44 -3.91
N GLN A 26 -1.83 41.67 -2.70
CA GLN A 26 -1.32 40.61 -1.82
C GLN A 26 -2.46 39.76 -1.28
N LYS A 27 -3.54 40.44 -0.86
CA LYS A 27 -4.76 39.79 -0.40
C LYS A 27 -5.35 38.88 -1.48
N GLU A 28 -5.48 39.37 -2.72
CA GLU A 28 -6.00 38.59 -3.84
C GLU A 28 -5.15 37.35 -4.12
N VAL A 29 -3.82 37.51 -4.22
CA VAL A 29 -2.90 36.37 -4.45
C VAL A 29 -3.04 35.32 -3.36
N LEU A 30 -3.04 35.71 -2.08
CA LEU A 30 -3.18 34.75 -0.96
C LEU A 30 -4.56 34.08 -0.92
N LEU A 31 -5.63 34.83 -1.17
CA LEU A 31 -7.00 34.27 -1.20
C LEU A 31 -7.14 33.17 -2.26
N ARG A 32 -6.59 33.40 -3.46
CA ARG A 32 -6.60 32.44 -4.58
C ARG A 32 -5.66 31.27 -4.34
N ARG A 33 -4.42 31.56 -3.95
CA ARG A 33 -3.36 30.56 -3.75
C ARG A 33 -3.71 29.52 -2.69
N PHE A 34 -4.31 29.97 -1.59
CA PHE A 34 -4.72 29.13 -0.47
C PHE A 34 -6.20 28.77 -0.50
N ALA A 35 -6.95 29.22 -1.51
CA ALA A 35 -8.38 29.00 -1.66
C ALA A 35 -9.19 29.35 -0.39
N LEU A 36 -8.89 30.52 0.19
CA LEU A 36 -9.44 30.98 1.48
C LEU A 36 -10.84 31.61 1.33
N GLN A 37 -11.26 31.92 0.12
CA GLN A 37 -12.64 32.25 -0.19
C GLN A 37 -13.16 31.20 -1.16
N ALA A 38 -14.34 30.66 -0.86
CA ALA A 38 -15.07 29.88 -1.84
C ALA A 38 -15.49 30.83 -2.96
N LEU A 39 -14.62 31.02 -3.95
CA LEU A 39 -15.11 31.37 -5.26
C LEU A 39 -15.94 30.15 -5.68
N ALA A 40 -17.24 30.38 -5.84
CA ALA A 40 -18.17 29.38 -6.34
C ALA A 40 -17.71 28.94 -7.73
N SER A 41 -16.86 27.91 -7.78
CA SER A 41 -16.78 27.05 -8.95
C SER A 41 -18.05 26.21 -8.92
N SER A 42 -18.86 26.38 -9.95
CA SER A 42 -20.19 25.80 -10.15
C SER A 42 -20.23 24.26 -10.15
N GLU A 43 -19.08 23.60 -10.01
CA GLU A 43 -18.94 22.15 -9.99
C GLU A 43 -17.87 21.75 -8.96
N GLY A 44 -18.29 21.54 -7.71
CA GLY A 44 -17.74 20.50 -6.83
C GLY A 44 -16.23 20.45 -6.58
N GLY A 45 -15.58 21.57 -6.19
CA GLY A 45 -14.24 21.51 -5.61
C GLY A 45 -13.58 22.88 -5.45
N VAL A 46 -13.11 23.20 -4.24
CA VAL A 46 -12.25 24.37 -3.98
C VAL A 46 -10.81 23.94 -4.21
N GLU A 47 -10.33 24.02 -5.45
CA GLU A 47 -8.94 23.72 -5.79
C GLU A 47 -8.06 24.96 -5.64
N ARG A 48 -6.83 24.73 -5.15
CA ARG A 48 -5.83 25.79 -5.03
C ARG A 48 -5.28 26.12 -6.40
N GLU A 49 -5.22 27.41 -6.72
CA GLU A 49 -4.58 27.85 -7.94
C GLU A 49 -3.05 27.76 -7.81
N THR A 50 -2.40 27.44 -8.93
CA THR A 50 -0.94 27.48 -9.03
C THR A 50 -0.46 28.93 -9.19
N LEU A 51 0.78 29.20 -8.78
CA LEU A 51 1.39 30.53 -8.99
C LEU A 51 1.43 30.94 -10.46
N GLU A 52 1.53 29.96 -11.36
CA GLU A 52 1.48 30.18 -12.80
C GLU A 52 0.09 30.57 -13.28
N SER A 53 -0.97 29.89 -12.81
CA SER A 53 -2.36 30.23 -13.14
C SER A 53 -2.69 31.66 -12.71
N ILE A 54 -2.40 31.99 -11.44
CA ILE A 54 -2.61 33.33 -10.90
C ILE A 54 -1.77 34.37 -11.67
N GLY A 55 -0.55 34.02 -12.07
CA GLY A 55 0.33 34.89 -12.84
C GLY A 55 -0.24 35.25 -14.21
N ARG A 56 -0.73 34.25 -14.95
CA ARG A 56 -1.38 34.47 -16.26
C ARG A 56 -2.57 35.42 -16.14
N ASP A 57 -3.43 35.20 -15.15
CA ASP A 57 -4.64 36.01 -14.97
C ASP A 57 -4.32 37.45 -14.54
N LEU A 58 -3.27 37.63 -13.74
CA LEU A 58 -2.82 38.95 -13.27
C LEU A 58 -1.79 39.62 -14.20
N GLY A 59 -1.51 39.04 -15.37
CA GLY A 59 -0.56 39.57 -16.35
C GLY A 59 0.88 39.69 -15.84
N VAL A 60 1.31 38.79 -14.94
CA VAL A 60 2.67 38.80 -14.37
C VAL A 60 3.30 37.40 -14.33
N THR A 61 4.62 37.36 -14.19
CA THR A 61 5.36 36.11 -14.13
C THR A 61 5.03 35.31 -12.86
N ARG A 62 5.17 33.98 -12.94
CA ARG A 62 5.09 33.08 -11.79
C ARG A 62 5.98 33.54 -10.62
N GLU A 63 7.20 33.98 -10.93
CA GLU A 63 8.16 34.46 -9.95
C GLU A 63 7.67 35.74 -9.27
N ARG A 64 7.02 36.65 -10.01
CA ARG A 64 6.41 37.83 -9.42
C ARG A 64 5.27 37.48 -8.47
N ILE A 65 4.45 36.47 -8.78
CA ILE A 65 3.41 35.97 -7.86
C ILE A 65 4.04 35.38 -6.60
N ARG A 66 5.10 34.57 -6.73
CA ARG A 66 5.84 34.01 -5.59
C ARG A 66 6.34 35.12 -4.64
N GLN A 67 6.92 36.18 -5.19
CA GLN A 67 7.38 37.34 -4.41
C GLN A 67 6.22 38.06 -3.69
N ILE A 68 5.07 38.21 -4.36
CA ILE A 68 3.88 38.85 -3.76
C ILE A 68 3.31 37.97 -2.63
N GLU A 69 3.28 36.65 -2.82
CA GLU A 69 2.90 35.67 -1.79
C GLU A 69 3.83 35.76 -0.58
N GLU A 70 5.14 35.71 -0.79
CA GLU A 70 6.14 35.77 0.28
C GLU A 70 6.08 37.08 1.07
N ASP A 71 6.04 38.23 0.39
CA ASP A 71 5.89 39.53 1.06
C ASP A 71 4.55 39.63 1.82
N GLY A 72 3.49 39.04 1.26
CA GLY A 72 2.20 38.93 1.94
C GLY A 72 2.28 38.11 3.23
N LEU A 73 2.83 36.90 3.17
CA LEU A 73 2.99 36.01 4.33
C LEU A 73 3.88 36.64 5.41
N LEU A 74 4.98 37.30 5.03
CA LEU A 74 5.86 37.99 5.98
C LEU A 74 5.12 39.07 6.78
N LYS A 75 4.23 39.84 6.15
CA LYS A 75 3.40 40.85 6.83
C LYS A 75 2.34 40.25 7.76
N LEU A 76 1.97 38.99 7.55
CA LEU A 76 1.00 38.29 8.39
C LEU A 76 1.62 37.68 9.65
N LYS A 77 2.92 37.36 9.66
CA LYS A 77 3.59 36.73 10.82
C LYS A 77 3.40 37.52 12.13
N PRO A 78 3.57 38.85 12.18
CA PRO A 78 3.30 39.61 13.42
C PRO A 78 1.83 39.56 13.85
N LYS A 79 0.89 39.55 12.88
CA LYS A 79 -0.55 39.46 13.16
C LYS A 79 -0.96 38.08 13.67
N ALA A 80 -0.26 37.03 13.24
CA ALA A 80 -0.49 35.66 13.68
C ALA A 80 -0.30 35.49 15.21
N ILE A 81 0.48 36.38 15.86
CA ILE A 81 0.66 36.40 17.32
C ILE A 81 -0.68 36.54 18.06
N LYS A 82 -1.64 37.29 17.51
CA LYS A 82 -3.00 37.40 18.07
C LYS A 82 -3.72 36.04 18.16
N TYR A 83 -3.34 35.11 17.29
CA TYR A 83 -3.98 33.81 17.14
C TYR A 83 -3.15 32.65 17.70
N GLN A 84 -2.11 32.89 18.51
CA GLN A 84 -1.18 31.87 19.04
C GLN A 84 -1.84 30.58 19.58
N LYS A 85 -3.05 30.67 20.15
CA LYS A 85 -3.80 29.49 20.63
C LYS A 85 -4.00 28.41 19.54
N ILE A 86 -4.15 28.80 18.28
CA ILE A 86 -4.34 27.85 17.16
C ILE A 86 -3.04 27.15 16.78
N PHE A 87 -1.94 27.89 16.72
CA PHE A 87 -0.60 27.37 16.46
C PHE A 87 -0.18 26.41 17.59
N GLN A 88 -0.42 26.80 18.85
CA GLN A 88 -0.22 25.92 20.00
C GLN A 88 -1.07 24.64 19.94
N TYR A 89 -2.30 24.71 19.42
CA TYR A 89 -3.15 23.55 19.23
C TYR A 89 -2.57 22.60 18.17
N PHE A 90 -2.18 23.11 17.00
CA PHE A 90 -1.54 22.33 15.93
C PHE A 90 -0.21 21.70 16.40
N ARG A 91 0.60 22.47 17.12
CA ARG A 91 1.85 21.98 17.71
C ARG A 91 1.60 20.86 18.71
N LYS A 92 0.66 21.03 19.65
CA LYS A 92 0.30 19.98 20.62
C LYS A 92 -0.20 18.73 19.92
N TYR A 93 -0.96 18.91 18.84
CA TYR A 93 -1.42 17.82 18.00
C TYR A 93 -0.27 17.04 17.38
N LEU A 94 0.66 17.71 16.69
CA LEU A 94 1.83 17.08 16.08
C LEU A 94 2.72 16.41 17.13
N LYS A 95 2.96 17.03 18.29
CA LYS A 95 3.68 16.40 19.42
C LYS A 95 3.04 15.09 19.87
N LYS A 96 1.70 15.05 19.96
CA LYS A 96 0.97 13.82 20.31
C LYS A 96 1.14 12.72 19.25
N LYS A 97 1.45 13.09 18.01
CA LYS A 97 1.62 12.19 16.87
C LYS A 97 3.09 11.84 16.56
N GLY A 98 4.05 12.31 17.36
CA GLY A 98 5.48 12.06 17.14
C GLY A 98 6.16 13.12 16.29
N ASP A 99 5.71 14.37 16.41
CA ASP A 99 6.24 15.57 15.76
C ASP A 99 6.05 15.64 14.24
N LEU A 100 5.37 14.67 13.62
CA LEU A 100 5.05 14.69 12.20
C LEU A 100 3.74 13.96 11.89
N ARG A 101 3.13 14.31 10.75
CA ARG A 101 1.94 13.65 10.24
C ARG A 101 1.84 13.83 8.73
N LYS A 102 1.35 12.80 8.02
CA LYS A 102 0.99 12.91 6.59
C LYS A 102 -0.01 14.04 6.41
N GLU A 103 0.19 14.89 5.42
CA GLU A 103 -0.56 16.14 5.22
C GLU A 103 -2.07 15.89 5.12
N THR A 104 -2.50 14.99 4.23
CA THR A 104 -3.92 14.71 4.04
C THR A 104 -4.61 14.30 5.34
N VAL A 105 -3.95 13.43 6.11
CA VAL A 105 -4.46 12.96 7.40
C VAL A 105 -4.42 14.05 8.47
N LEU A 106 -3.38 14.87 8.50
CA LEU A 106 -3.30 16.01 9.42
C LEU A 106 -4.44 17.01 9.20
N LEU A 107 -4.69 17.38 7.94
CA LEU A 107 -5.76 18.31 7.59
C LEU A 107 -7.14 17.74 7.91
N GLU A 108 -7.37 16.44 7.67
CA GLU A 108 -8.60 15.72 8.04
C GLU A 108 -8.80 15.61 9.56
N GLU A 109 -7.73 15.42 10.33
CA GLU A 109 -7.83 15.27 11.79
C GLU A 109 -7.94 16.62 12.52
N LEU A 110 -7.46 17.73 11.93
CA LEU A 110 -7.55 19.08 12.49
C LEU A 110 -8.87 19.82 12.16
N GLY A 111 -9.63 19.36 11.16
CA GLY A 111 -10.92 19.93 10.79
C GLY A 111 -11.64 19.17 9.69
N SER A 112 -12.78 19.69 9.24
CA SER A 112 -13.57 19.04 8.17
C SER A 112 -12.98 19.34 6.77
N LYS A 113 -13.39 18.57 5.74
CA LYS A 113 -12.87 18.71 4.36
C LYS A 113 -12.91 20.13 3.80
N ASN A 114 -13.97 20.88 4.09
CA ASN A 114 -14.15 22.27 3.71
C ASN A 114 -13.28 23.28 4.48
N GLN A 115 -12.56 22.85 5.52
CA GLN A 115 -11.67 23.66 6.34
C GLN A 115 -10.18 23.42 6.05
N MET A 116 -9.87 22.42 5.21
CA MET A 116 -8.50 22.05 4.87
C MET A 116 -7.68 23.19 4.25
N PRO A 117 -8.23 24.05 3.37
CA PRO A 117 -7.46 25.16 2.81
C PRO A 117 -7.00 26.15 3.89
N GLN A 118 -7.88 26.49 4.84
CA GLN A 118 -7.60 27.40 5.94
C GLN A 118 -6.59 26.81 6.93
N ILE A 119 -6.72 25.52 7.25
CA ILE A 119 -5.76 24.82 8.12
C ILE A 119 -4.38 24.79 7.47
N TYR A 120 -4.30 24.48 6.18
CA TYR A 120 -3.03 24.49 5.45
C TYR A 120 -2.38 25.88 5.46
N PHE A 121 -3.15 26.94 5.18
CA PHE A 121 -2.65 28.31 5.24
C PHE A 121 -2.08 28.68 6.62
N LEU A 122 -2.76 28.26 7.69
CA LEU A 122 -2.29 28.51 9.04
C LEU A 122 -1.05 27.69 9.41
N LEU A 123 -0.91 26.47 8.88
CA LEU A 123 0.33 25.69 9.02
C LEU A 123 1.48 26.38 8.28
N ASP A 124 1.24 26.83 7.05
CA ASP A 124 2.23 27.52 6.21
C ASP A 124 2.69 28.85 6.80
N LEU A 125 1.78 29.56 7.48
CA LEU A 125 2.08 30.81 8.17
C LEU A 125 2.90 30.62 9.47
N GLY A 126 2.86 29.43 10.08
CA GLY A 126 3.50 29.19 11.37
C GLY A 126 4.95 28.75 11.23
N ASP A 127 5.89 29.56 11.73
CA ASP A 127 7.34 29.31 11.62
C ASP A 127 7.82 28.00 12.25
N GLU A 128 7.05 27.42 13.19
CA GLU A 128 7.37 26.15 13.82
C GLU A 128 6.99 24.92 12.99
N PHE A 129 6.23 25.10 11.91
CA PHE A 129 5.76 24.02 11.05
C PHE A 129 6.54 23.99 9.75
N GLU A 130 7.10 22.83 9.44
CA GLU A 130 7.82 22.59 8.21
C GLU A 130 7.06 21.60 7.35
N ARG A 131 6.79 21.98 6.10
CA ARG A 131 6.20 21.10 5.10
C ARG A 131 7.30 20.41 4.30
N PHE A 132 7.18 19.10 4.16
CA PHE A 132 7.95 18.32 3.20
C PHE A 132 7.05 17.94 2.03
N GLY A 133 7.49 18.28 0.83
CA GLY A 133 6.82 17.93 -0.41
C GLY A 133 6.80 16.41 -0.65
N GLU A 134 5.91 16.00 -1.55
CA GLU A 134 5.82 14.60 -1.97
C GLU A 134 7.09 14.18 -2.74
N THR A 135 7.55 12.96 -2.49
CA THR A 135 8.68 12.33 -3.19
C THR A 135 8.29 10.94 -3.68
N ASP A 136 9.18 10.23 -4.37
CA ASP A 136 8.90 8.86 -4.81
C ASP A 136 8.61 7.90 -3.64
N ASP A 137 9.29 8.12 -2.51
CA ASP A 137 9.23 7.26 -1.34
C ASP A 137 8.23 7.72 -0.26
N PHE A 138 7.89 9.00 -0.24
CA PHE A 138 7.10 9.61 0.84
C PHE A 138 5.94 10.45 0.30
N TYR A 139 4.79 10.39 0.98
CA TYR A 139 3.71 11.35 0.80
C TYR A 139 4.10 12.72 1.38
N SER A 140 3.43 13.79 0.95
CA SER A 140 3.57 15.09 1.60
C SER A 140 3.21 15.02 3.09
N LEU A 141 3.96 15.75 3.90
CA LEU A 141 3.83 15.73 5.35
C LEU A 141 4.19 17.07 5.98
N TRP A 142 3.77 17.25 7.23
CA TRP A 142 4.18 18.36 8.07
C TRP A 142 4.92 17.84 9.29
N THR A 143 5.91 18.59 9.75
CA THR A 143 6.68 18.30 10.97
C THR A 143 7.01 19.56 11.76
N ILE A 144 7.23 19.40 13.06
CA ILE A 144 7.80 20.41 13.96
C ILE A 144 9.23 20.06 14.40
N ASN A 145 9.79 18.95 13.90
CA ASN A 145 11.10 18.45 14.29
C ASN A 145 11.73 17.55 13.20
N ARG A 146 12.77 18.04 12.53
CA ARG A 146 13.51 17.29 11.49
C ARG A 146 14.14 15.99 12.01
N ASP A 147 14.55 15.94 13.27
CA ASP A 147 15.12 14.71 13.85
C ASP A 147 14.08 13.60 13.96
N SER A 148 12.84 13.96 14.28
CA SER A 148 11.71 13.01 14.29
C SER A 148 11.40 12.48 12.89
N LEU A 149 11.56 13.31 11.83
CA LEU A 149 11.49 12.84 10.44
C LEU A 149 12.60 11.85 10.10
N ASN A 150 13.84 12.14 10.50
CA ASN A 150 14.97 11.22 10.31
C ASN A 150 14.77 9.89 11.05
N LEU A 151 14.24 9.95 12.28
CA LEU A 151 13.86 8.77 13.04
C LEU A 151 12.75 7.98 12.34
N ALA A 152 11.73 8.64 11.81
CA ALA A 152 10.65 8.00 11.06
C ALA A 152 11.16 7.25 9.83
N LYS A 153 12.09 7.83 9.06
CA LYS A 153 12.75 7.17 7.93
C LYS A 153 13.43 5.86 8.36
N LYS A 154 14.25 5.91 9.42
CA LYS A 154 14.90 4.70 9.99
C LYS A 154 13.89 3.65 10.44
N VAL A 155 12.78 4.06 11.04
CA VAL A 155 11.70 3.16 11.45
C VAL A 155 11.02 2.50 10.25
N ILE A 156 10.75 3.25 9.19
CA ILE A 156 10.14 2.75 7.95
C ILE A 156 11.06 1.73 7.27
N ASP A 157 12.37 2.00 7.22
CA ASP A 157 13.35 1.08 6.64
C ASP A 157 13.44 -0.23 7.44
N SER A 158 13.54 -0.11 8.77
CA SER A 158 13.56 -1.27 9.68
C SER A 158 12.26 -2.09 9.57
N PHE A 159 11.09 -1.44 9.49
CA PHE A 159 9.81 -2.12 9.31
C PHE A 159 9.75 -2.84 7.94
N SER A 160 10.21 -2.17 6.88
CA SER A 160 10.27 -2.73 5.53
C SER A 160 11.18 -3.96 5.45
N ASN A 161 12.32 -3.94 6.16
CA ASN A 161 13.24 -5.08 6.21
C ASN A 161 12.60 -6.27 6.94
N GLN A 162 11.97 -6.04 8.09
CA GLN A 162 11.27 -7.11 8.82
C GLN A 162 10.12 -7.73 7.98
N LEU A 163 9.40 -6.92 7.20
CA LEU A 163 8.41 -7.43 6.23
C LEU A 163 9.07 -8.31 5.17
N LYS A 164 10.19 -7.88 4.56
CA LYS A 164 10.89 -8.65 3.53
C LYS A 164 11.42 -9.98 4.06
N GLU A 165 11.95 -10.00 5.28
CA GLU A 165 12.47 -11.21 5.93
C GLU A 165 11.34 -12.20 6.27
N SER A 166 10.27 -11.71 6.89
CA SER A 166 9.14 -12.56 7.30
C SER A 166 8.25 -12.99 6.14
N LYS A 167 8.29 -12.25 5.01
CA LYS A 167 7.42 -12.41 3.83
C LYS A 167 5.93 -12.47 4.17
N LYS A 168 5.54 -11.78 5.25
CA LYS A 168 4.18 -11.76 5.79
C LYS A 168 3.82 -10.37 6.29
N PRO A 169 2.55 -9.94 6.17
CA PRO A 169 2.10 -8.70 6.78
C PRO A 169 2.29 -8.71 8.30
N LEU A 170 2.59 -7.56 8.87
CA LEU A 170 3.00 -7.38 10.26
C LEU A 170 2.11 -6.37 10.97
N THR A 171 1.81 -6.60 12.25
CA THR A 171 1.12 -5.59 13.08
C THR A 171 2.10 -4.64 13.75
N LEU A 172 1.63 -3.45 14.15
CA LEU A 172 2.44 -2.54 14.96
C LEU A 172 2.85 -3.13 16.33
N LYS A 173 2.09 -4.10 16.85
CA LYS A 173 2.39 -4.79 18.12
C LYS A 173 3.53 -5.79 17.97
N ASP A 174 3.51 -6.53 16.85
CA ASP A 174 4.49 -7.57 16.51
C ASP A 174 5.77 -6.99 15.89
N TYR A 175 5.79 -5.69 15.61
CA TYR A 175 6.97 -5.00 15.11
C TYR A 175 8.08 -4.93 16.15
N ASN A 176 9.23 -5.51 15.81
CA ASN A 176 10.45 -5.46 16.61
C ASN A 176 11.17 -4.14 16.34
N ARG A 177 10.58 -3.06 16.86
CA ARG A 177 11.11 -1.71 16.65
C ARG A 177 12.56 -1.58 17.15
N PRO A 178 13.41 -0.83 16.44
CA PRO A 178 14.82 -0.69 16.81
C PRO A 178 14.97 0.18 18.06
N THR A 179 15.03 -0.46 19.23
CA THR A 179 15.20 0.20 20.54
C THR A 179 16.58 0.81 20.74
N THR A 180 17.54 0.47 19.87
CA THR A 180 18.90 1.01 19.85
C THR A 180 18.97 2.42 19.28
N LEU A 181 17.94 2.90 18.56
CA LEU A 181 17.90 4.28 18.08
C LEU A 181 17.78 5.26 19.25
N THR A 182 18.38 6.43 19.10
CA THR A 182 18.33 7.51 20.11
C THR A 182 17.60 8.72 19.54
N PRO A 183 16.44 9.12 20.11
CA PRO A 183 15.66 8.39 21.12
C PRO A 183 14.99 7.14 20.52
N PRO A 184 14.65 6.14 21.36
CA PRO A 184 13.97 4.95 20.88
C PRO A 184 12.55 5.31 20.39
N PRO A 185 12.10 4.76 19.26
CA PRO A 185 10.78 5.06 18.72
C PRO A 185 9.70 4.58 19.69
N LYS A 186 8.79 5.48 20.07
CA LYS A 186 7.64 5.16 20.93
C LYS A 186 6.54 4.49 20.10
N ARG A 187 5.93 3.43 20.64
CA ARG A 187 4.88 2.66 19.95
C ARG A 187 3.73 3.53 19.42
N GLN A 188 3.29 4.51 20.20
CA GLN A 188 2.20 5.41 19.84
C GLN A 188 2.48 6.29 18.61
N PHE A 189 3.73 6.46 18.20
CA PHE A 189 4.12 7.28 17.04
C PHE A 189 4.33 6.47 15.77
N LEU A 190 4.43 5.13 15.88
CA LEU A 190 4.73 4.25 14.75
C LEU A 190 3.74 4.43 13.61
N LEU A 191 2.45 4.56 13.91
CA LEU A 191 1.42 4.78 12.89
C LEU A 191 1.71 6.04 12.06
N SER A 192 2.00 7.18 12.72
CA SER A 192 2.36 8.42 12.02
C SER A 192 3.59 8.26 11.15
N TYR A 193 4.57 7.48 11.60
CA TYR A 193 5.80 7.24 10.84
C TYR A 193 5.54 6.33 9.64
N LEU A 194 4.76 5.26 9.79
CA LEU A 194 4.50 4.36 8.66
C LEU A 194 3.59 5.01 7.61
N GLU A 195 2.62 5.85 8.02
CA GLU A 195 1.65 6.48 7.10
C GLU A 195 2.26 7.49 6.13
N ILE A 196 3.46 8.03 6.42
CA ILE A 196 4.16 8.91 5.47
C ILE A 196 4.85 8.12 4.34
N SER A 197 5.04 6.82 4.50
CA SER A 197 5.70 5.96 3.49
C SER A 197 4.74 5.61 2.35
N LYS A 198 5.25 5.64 1.11
CA LYS A 198 4.59 5.07 -0.07
C LYS A 198 4.86 3.58 -0.25
N LYS A 199 5.89 3.04 0.42
CA LYS A 199 6.32 1.63 0.33
C LYS A 199 5.48 0.73 1.22
N ILE A 200 4.99 1.25 2.34
CA ILE A 200 4.24 0.50 3.34
C ILE A 200 2.78 0.96 3.28
N GLN A 201 1.87 0.00 3.28
CA GLN A 201 0.44 0.27 3.27
C GLN A 201 -0.26 -0.58 4.33
N LYS A 202 -1.22 0.05 4.99
CA LYS A 202 -2.16 -0.61 5.89
C LYS A 202 -3.19 -1.38 5.08
N VAL A 203 -3.52 -2.60 5.47
CA VAL A 203 -4.64 -3.35 4.88
C VAL A 203 -5.93 -2.55 5.10
N ASN A 204 -6.63 -2.24 4.01
CA ASN A 204 -7.93 -1.59 4.09
C ASN A 204 -8.99 -2.64 4.46
N GLU A 205 -9.92 -2.30 5.36
CA GLU A 205 -11.11 -3.13 5.69
C GLU A 205 -11.94 -3.49 4.46
N ARG A 206 -11.88 -2.69 3.40
CA ARG A 206 -12.55 -2.96 2.12
C ARG A 206 -11.72 -3.80 1.14
N SER A 207 -10.48 -4.17 1.51
CA SER A 207 -9.63 -5.00 0.66
C SER A 207 -10.27 -6.36 0.45
N PHE A 208 -10.16 -6.95 -0.72
CA PHE A 208 -10.66 -8.31 -1.00
C PHE A 208 -10.17 -9.34 0.04
N ILE A 209 -9.04 -9.08 0.68
CA ILE A 209 -8.44 -9.95 1.70
C ILE A 209 -9.24 -9.98 3.00
N SER A 210 -9.83 -8.86 3.43
CA SER A 210 -10.68 -8.86 4.63
C SER A 210 -11.88 -9.77 4.40
N THR A 211 -12.49 -9.73 3.21
CA THR A 211 -13.59 -10.65 2.85
C THR A 211 -13.20 -12.13 2.86
N LEU A 212 -11.90 -12.40 2.65
CA LEU A 212 -11.36 -13.75 2.69
C LEU A 212 -10.95 -14.18 4.11
N ARG A 213 -10.81 -13.31 5.09
CA ARG A 213 -10.42 -13.73 6.45
C ARG A 213 -11.66 -14.03 7.29
N SER A 214 -11.66 -15.18 7.96
CA SER A 214 -12.66 -15.47 8.99
C SER A 214 -12.34 -14.61 10.21
N ALA A 215 -13.19 -13.63 10.49
CA ALA A 215 -13.08 -12.62 11.53
C ALA A 215 -12.44 -13.10 12.84
N ARG A 216 -11.36 -12.41 13.28
CA ARG A 216 -10.83 -12.36 14.67
C ARG A 216 -9.53 -11.56 14.83
N VAL A 217 -8.85 -11.20 13.74
CA VAL A 217 -7.74 -10.24 13.82
C VAL A 217 -8.35 -8.84 13.81
N ASN A 218 -7.97 -7.96 14.73
CA ASN A 218 -8.28 -6.53 14.61
C ASN A 218 -7.60 -6.02 13.32
N GLU A 219 -8.33 -6.05 12.21
CA GLU A 219 -7.85 -5.78 10.85
C GLU A 219 -7.28 -4.36 10.71
N GLU A 220 -7.63 -3.49 11.65
CA GLU A 220 -7.19 -2.12 11.78
C GLU A 220 -5.69 -1.93 12.07
N ASP A 221 -4.85 -2.97 12.16
CA ASP A 221 -3.42 -2.78 12.48
C ASP A 221 -2.44 -3.58 11.61
N LEU A 222 -2.89 -4.20 10.51
CA LEU A 222 -2.01 -5.00 9.65
C LEU A 222 -1.36 -4.14 8.55
N PHE A 223 -0.04 -4.20 8.43
CA PHE A 223 0.74 -3.47 7.43
C PHE A 223 1.57 -4.43 6.58
N GLY A 224 1.81 -4.06 5.33
CA GLY A 224 2.78 -4.75 4.47
C GLY A 224 3.25 -3.86 3.34
N LEU A 225 4.03 -4.44 2.43
CA LEU A 225 4.53 -3.68 1.28
C LEU A 225 3.38 -3.40 0.31
N LYS A 226 3.36 -2.19 -0.25
CA LYS A 226 2.31 -1.72 -1.18
C LYS A 226 2.13 -2.63 -2.39
N ASP A 227 3.21 -3.26 -2.87
CA ASP A 227 3.17 -4.14 -4.04
C ASP A 227 2.72 -5.57 -3.72
N TRP A 228 2.55 -5.92 -2.44
CA TRP A 228 2.09 -7.24 -2.07
C TRP A 228 0.62 -7.44 -2.42
N PRO A 229 0.28 -8.57 -3.08
CA PRO A 229 -1.10 -8.97 -3.31
C PRO A 229 -1.91 -8.98 -2.01
N GLU A 230 -1.28 -9.36 -0.88
CA GLU A 230 -1.85 -9.38 0.46
C GLU A 230 -2.17 -8.00 1.07
N ILE A 231 -1.78 -6.92 0.41
CA ILE A 231 -2.02 -5.56 0.90
C ILE A 231 -2.88 -4.80 -0.11
N ASN A 232 -2.54 -4.90 -1.39
CA ASN A 232 -3.20 -4.19 -2.47
C ASN A 232 -3.38 -5.10 -3.70
N PRO A 233 -4.42 -5.96 -3.73
CA PRO A 233 -4.67 -6.84 -4.87
C PRO A 233 -5.11 -6.03 -6.09
N ARG A 234 -4.28 -5.97 -7.13
CA ARG A 234 -4.48 -5.08 -8.30
C ARG A 234 -5.39 -5.65 -9.38
N GLY A 235 -5.66 -6.95 -9.37
CA GLY A 235 -6.45 -7.60 -10.40
C GLY A 235 -6.86 -9.03 -10.06
N VAL A 236 -7.43 -9.73 -11.04
CA VAL A 236 -7.97 -11.09 -10.90
C VAL A 236 -6.89 -12.08 -10.43
N LYS A 237 -5.68 -12.03 -11.00
CA LYS A 237 -4.56 -12.89 -10.59
C LYS A 237 -4.20 -12.77 -9.11
N ASP A 238 -4.17 -11.55 -8.56
CA ASP A 238 -3.85 -11.32 -7.15
C ASP A 238 -5.00 -11.80 -6.26
N LYS A 239 -6.24 -11.56 -6.67
CA LYS A 239 -7.42 -12.12 -5.98
C LYS A 239 -7.39 -13.65 -5.99
N ALA A 240 -7.07 -14.28 -7.12
CA ALA A 240 -6.92 -15.73 -7.21
C ALA A 240 -5.81 -16.27 -6.29
N TYR A 241 -4.66 -15.60 -6.24
CA TYR A 241 -3.59 -15.94 -5.30
C TYR A 241 -4.08 -15.94 -3.85
N LEU A 242 -4.86 -14.93 -3.46
CA LEU A 242 -5.41 -14.82 -2.10
C LEU A 242 -6.47 -15.90 -1.81
N VAL A 243 -7.29 -16.26 -2.79
CA VAL A 243 -8.22 -17.39 -2.69
C VAL A 243 -7.47 -18.68 -2.36
N PHE A 244 -6.36 -18.95 -3.06
CA PHE A 244 -5.51 -20.10 -2.74
C PHE A 244 -4.89 -20.03 -1.35
N LYS A 245 -4.35 -18.87 -0.94
CA LYS A 245 -3.75 -18.71 0.40
C LYS A 245 -4.77 -18.97 1.51
N LYS A 246 -6.05 -18.62 1.28
CA LYS A 246 -7.16 -18.93 2.20
C LYS A 246 -7.51 -20.42 2.17
N ALA A 247 -7.73 -20.97 0.98
CA ALA A 247 -8.22 -22.35 0.82
C ALA A 247 -7.17 -23.40 1.22
N LYS A 248 -5.88 -23.10 1.05
CA LYS A 248 -4.73 -23.98 1.36
C LYS A 248 -4.80 -25.36 0.70
N LYS A 249 -5.45 -25.45 -0.47
CA LYS A 249 -5.54 -26.66 -1.29
C LYS A 249 -5.67 -26.29 -2.77
N PRO A 250 -5.33 -27.21 -3.70
CA PRO A 250 -5.62 -27.02 -5.11
C PRO A 250 -7.13 -26.84 -5.34
N LEU A 251 -7.51 -26.00 -6.30
CA LEU A 251 -8.89 -25.67 -6.62
C LEU A 251 -9.12 -25.65 -8.12
N HIS A 252 -10.32 -26.01 -8.54
CA HIS A 252 -10.72 -25.85 -9.94
C HIS A 252 -10.92 -24.35 -10.26
N PHE A 253 -10.56 -23.91 -11.47
CA PHE A 253 -10.67 -22.50 -11.86
C PHE A 253 -12.10 -21.94 -11.73
N SER A 254 -13.12 -22.79 -11.85
CA SER A 254 -14.52 -22.41 -11.64
C SER A 254 -14.84 -22.07 -10.18
N GLU A 255 -14.27 -22.81 -9.24
CA GLU A 255 -14.40 -22.51 -7.80
C GLU A 255 -13.68 -21.21 -7.44
N ILE A 256 -12.57 -20.92 -8.10
CA ILE A 256 -11.84 -19.67 -7.91
C ILE A 256 -12.67 -18.49 -8.44
N ALA A 257 -13.27 -18.65 -9.62
CA ALA A 257 -14.11 -17.61 -10.22
C ALA A 257 -15.35 -17.28 -9.36
N SER A 258 -15.99 -18.28 -8.74
CA SER A 258 -17.13 -18.03 -7.85
C SER A 258 -16.76 -17.29 -6.57
N LEU A 259 -15.50 -17.39 -6.12
CA LEU A 259 -14.98 -16.70 -4.94
C LEU A 259 -14.47 -15.28 -5.23
N ILE A 260 -14.40 -14.87 -6.50
CA ILE A 260 -13.96 -13.53 -6.90
C ILE A 260 -15.16 -12.76 -7.47
N PRO A 261 -15.74 -11.81 -6.71
CA PRO A 261 -16.90 -11.04 -7.14
C PRO A 261 -16.66 -10.32 -8.47
N GLY A 262 -17.63 -10.46 -9.39
CA GLY A 262 -17.61 -9.82 -10.71
C GLY A 262 -16.59 -10.40 -11.70
N SER A 263 -15.97 -11.54 -11.40
CA SER A 263 -15.04 -12.19 -12.33
C SER A 263 -15.76 -13.12 -13.30
N LEU A 264 -15.29 -13.15 -14.55
CA LEU A 264 -15.72 -14.13 -15.55
C LEU A 264 -14.82 -15.36 -15.49
N LEU A 265 -15.43 -16.54 -15.64
CA LEU A 265 -14.76 -17.84 -15.63
C LEU A 265 -13.52 -17.87 -16.55
N GLN A 266 -13.69 -17.39 -17.78
CA GLN A 266 -12.64 -17.38 -18.80
C GLN A 266 -11.50 -16.42 -18.44
N THR A 267 -11.81 -15.27 -17.83
CA THR A 267 -10.81 -14.32 -17.37
C THR A 267 -9.96 -14.94 -16.27
N VAL A 268 -10.57 -15.56 -15.26
CA VAL A 268 -9.81 -16.26 -14.20
C VAL A 268 -8.92 -17.34 -14.80
N HIS A 269 -9.46 -18.16 -15.70
CA HIS A 269 -8.69 -19.24 -16.31
C HIS A 269 -7.46 -18.71 -17.08
N ASN A 270 -7.64 -17.67 -17.90
CA ASN A 270 -6.54 -17.06 -18.66
C ASN A 270 -5.47 -16.45 -17.76
N GLU A 271 -5.86 -15.81 -16.66
CA GLU A 271 -4.93 -15.24 -15.68
C GLU A 271 -4.13 -16.32 -14.95
N LEU A 272 -4.77 -17.44 -14.59
CA LEU A 272 -4.10 -18.58 -13.95
C LEU A 272 -3.07 -19.24 -14.88
N ILE A 273 -3.33 -19.29 -16.19
CA ILE A 273 -2.38 -19.83 -17.18
C ILE A 273 -1.16 -18.92 -17.35
N ARG A 274 -1.38 -17.59 -17.36
CA ARG A 274 -0.34 -16.60 -17.68
C ARG A 274 0.60 -16.27 -16.53
N ASP A 275 0.16 -16.46 -15.28
CA ASP A 275 0.92 -16.09 -14.10
C ASP A 275 1.67 -17.30 -13.50
N SER A 276 2.99 -17.18 -13.41
CA SER A 276 3.87 -18.27 -12.98
C SER A 276 3.64 -18.73 -11.54
N ARG A 277 2.93 -17.95 -10.71
CA ARG A 277 2.59 -18.36 -9.33
C ARG A 277 1.65 -19.56 -9.30
N PHE A 278 0.96 -19.86 -10.40
CA PHE A 278 -0.01 -20.95 -10.49
C PHE A 278 0.53 -22.11 -11.32
N VAL A 279 0.22 -23.32 -10.87
CA VAL A 279 0.61 -24.56 -11.54
C VAL A 279 -0.65 -25.37 -11.82
N LEU A 280 -0.84 -25.77 -13.08
CA LEU A 280 -1.91 -26.69 -13.47
C LEU A 280 -1.54 -28.10 -12.99
N VAL A 281 -2.24 -28.59 -11.97
CA VAL A 281 -1.98 -29.89 -11.34
C VAL A 281 -2.98 -30.98 -11.74
N GLY A 282 -4.11 -30.60 -12.32
CA GLY A 282 -5.15 -31.50 -12.81
C GLY A 282 -5.99 -30.84 -13.90
N ARG A 283 -7.03 -31.51 -14.40
CA ARG A 283 -7.91 -30.91 -15.44
C ARG A 283 -8.65 -29.71 -14.87
N GLY A 284 -8.22 -28.51 -15.25
CA GLY A 284 -8.73 -27.24 -14.72
C GLY A 284 -8.42 -26.99 -13.25
N VAL A 285 -7.62 -27.84 -12.60
CA VAL A 285 -7.25 -27.69 -11.19
C VAL A 285 -5.87 -27.08 -11.08
N TYR A 286 -5.80 -25.97 -10.36
CA TYR A 286 -4.58 -25.20 -10.16
C TYR A 286 -4.15 -25.24 -8.70
N ALA A 287 -2.85 -25.07 -8.47
CA ALA A 287 -2.23 -24.95 -7.15
C ALA A 287 -1.22 -23.80 -7.16
N LEU A 288 -0.77 -23.37 -5.98
CA LEU A 288 0.32 -22.40 -5.89
C LEU A 288 1.68 -23.08 -6.10
N GLN A 289 2.55 -22.45 -6.89
CA GLN A 289 3.92 -22.92 -7.12
C GLN A 289 4.73 -22.97 -5.81
N GLU A 290 4.51 -22.03 -4.90
CA GLU A 290 5.17 -21.99 -3.59
C GLU A 290 4.86 -23.21 -2.69
N TRP A 291 3.85 -24.02 -3.03
CA TRP A 291 3.54 -25.27 -2.34
C TRP A 291 4.40 -26.45 -2.80
N GLY A 292 5.29 -26.24 -3.78
CA GLY A 292 6.22 -27.28 -4.26
C GLY A 292 5.69 -28.13 -5.41
N TYR A 293 4.59 -27.72 -6.06
CA TYR A 293 4.08 -28.41 -7.25
C TYR A 293 4.97 -28.14 -8.46
N TYR A 294 5.38 -29.20 -9.16
CA TYR A 294 6.16 -29.07 -10.39
C TYR A 294 5.31 -28.53 -11.54
N PRO A 295 5.77 -27.59 -12.37
CA PRO A 295 5.08 -27.24 -13.63
C PRO A 295 5.24 -28.35 -14.69
N GLY A 296 4.44 -28.28 -15.75
CA GLY A 296 4.60 -29.15 -16.94
C GLY A 296 3.61 -30.29 -17.06
N LEU A 297 3.75 -31.06 -18.14
CA LEU A 297 2.91 -32.22 -18.45
C LEU A 297 3.25 -33.42 -17.56
N VAL A 298 2.33 -34.40 -17.49
CA VAL A 298 2.54 -35.64 -16.70
C VAL A 298 3.86 -36.33 -17.05
N LYS A 299 4.22 -36.38 -18.34
CA LYS A 299 5.51 -36.92 -18.80
C LYS A 299 6.72 -36.18 -18.18
N GLU A 300 6.67 -34.86 -18.10
CA GLU A 300 7.78 -34.03 -17.58
C GLU A 300 7.91 -34.20 -16.06
N VAL A 301 6.79 -34.37 -15.37
CA VAL A 301 6.77 -34.70 -13.94
C VAL A 301 7.37 -36.08 -13.68
N ILE A 302 7.02 -37.09 -14.50
CA ILE A 302 7.62 -38.44 -14.40
C ILE A 302 9.13 -38.35 -14.62
N SER A 303 9.59 -37.62 -15.64
CA SER A 303 11.02 -37.43 -15.90
C SER A 303 11.74 -36.81 -14.69
N ARG A 304 11.21 -35.71 -14.14
CA ARG A 304 11.80 -35.09 -12.93
C ARG A 304 11.84 -36.03 -11.73
N VAL A 305 10.77 -36.79 -11.50
CA VAL A 305 10.72 -37.76 -10.39
C VAL A 305 11.82 -38.81 -10.50
N LEU A 306 12.11 -39.28 -11.72
CA LEU A 306 13.17 -40.25 -11.99
C LEU A 306 14.57 -39.61 -11.90
N GLU A 307 14.74 -38.42 -12.47
CA GLU A 307 16.00 -37.65 -12.41
C GLU A 307 16.39 -37.30 -10.97
N GLU A 308 15.45 -36.77 -10.18
CA GLU A 308 15.67 -36.44 -8.76
C GLU A 308 15.97 -37.66 -7.90
N ALA A 309 15.42 -38.83 -8.26
CA ALA A 309 15.73 -40.07 -7.57
C ALA A 309 17.16 -40.57 -7.84
N GLY A 310 17.75 -40.19 -8.96
CA GLY A 310 19.10 -40.61 -9.39
C GLY A 310 19.25 -42.12 -9.59
N LYS A 311 18.14 -42.87 -9.61
CA LYS A 311 18.08 -44.33 -9.68
C LYS A 311 16.77 -44.77 -10.32
N PRO A 312 16.69 -46.00 -10.87
CA PRO A 312 15.45 -46.46 -11.46
C PRO A 312 14.42 -46.78 -10.39
N LEU A 313 13.18 -46.38 -10.66
CA LEU A 313 12.07 -46.57 -9.73
C LEU A 313 11.09 -47.63 -10.25
N THR A 314 10.42 -48.31 -9.32
CA THR A 314 9.30 -49.19 -9.66
C THR A 314 8.10 -48.39 -10.14
N LYS A 315 7.16 -49.08 -10.78
CA LYS A 315 5.89 -48.48 -11.21
C LYS A 315 5.15 -47.85 -10.02
N GLU A 316 5.14 -48.54 -8.89
CA GLU A 316 4.44 -48.15 -7.67
C GLU A 316 5.06 -46.89 -7.06
N GLU A 317 6.40 -46.83 -6.99
CA GLU A 317 7.13 -45.64 -6.50
C GLU A 317 6.86 -44.40 -7.38
N ILE A 318 6.79 -44.59 -8.71
CA ILE A 318 6.49 -43.50 -9.64
C ILE A 318 5.04 -43.03 -9.48
N LEU A 319 4.09 -43.96 -9.38
CA LEU A 319 2.67 -43.62 -9.17
C LEU A 319 2.50 -42.78 -7.91
N GLU A 320 3.05 -43.21 -6.78
CA GLU A 320 2.97 -42.48 -5.50
C GLU A 320 3.53 -41.06 -5.62
N LYS A 321 4.77 -40.93 -6.14
CA LYS A 321 5.43 -39.62 -6.27
C LYS A 321 4.71 -38.68 -7.23
N VAL A 322 4.20 -39.20 -8.36
CA VAL A 322 3.49 -38.38 -9.36
C VAL A 322 2.10 -37.99 -8.87
N LEU A 323 1.37 -38.86 -8.16
CA LEU A 323 0.06 -38.53 -7.59
C LEU A 323 0.15 -37.45 -6.51
N ASN A 324 1.26 -37.39 -5.76
CA ASN A 324 1.55 -36.30 -4.83
C ASN A 324 1.76 -34.94 -5.55
N GLN A 325 2.11 -34.97 -6.84
CA GLN A 325 2.40 -33.79 -7.66
C GLN A 325 1.27 -33.45 -8.66
N ARG A 326 0.39 -34.41 -8.98
CA ARG A 326 -0.63 -34.29 -10.02
C ARG A 326 -1.93 -34.97 -9.61
N LEU A 327 -3.02 -34.21 -9.69
CA LEU A 327 -4.38 -34.68 -9.48
C LEU A 327 -4.91 -35.29 -10.79
N VAL A 328 -4.38 -36.47 -11.13
CA VAL A 328 -4.75 -37.27 -12.31
C VAL A 328 -5.08 -38.71 -11.92
N LYS A 329 -5.73 -39.45 -12.82
CA LYS A 329 -5.98 -40.89 -12.62
C LYS A 329 -4.70 -41.69 -12.86
N GLU A 330 -4.49 -42.77 -12.12
CA GLU A 330 -3.33 -43.68 -12.28
C GLU A 330 -3.12 -44.12 -13.73
N ASN A 331 -4.18 -44.49 -14.44
CA ASN A 331 -4.11 -44.87 -15.85
C ASN A 331 -3.46 -43.81 -16.74
N THR A 332 -3.62 -42.52 -16.43
CA THR A 332 -2.98 -41.44 -17.18
C THR A 332 -1.45 -41.48 -17.01
N ILE A 333 -0.98 -41.76 -15.79
CA ILE A 333 0.44 -41.90 -15.48
C ILE A 333 1.00 -43.14 -16.20
N LEU A 334 0.29 -44.27 -16.11
CA LEU A 334 0.70 -45.53 -16.74
C LEU A 334 0.78 -45.45 -18.26
N LEU A 335 -0.16 -44.74 -18.90
CA LEU A 335 -0.12 -44.48 -20.34
C LEU A 335 1.11 -43.65 -20.74
N ASN A 336 1.47 -42.62 -19.96
CA ASN A 336 2.67 -41.83 -20.23
C ASN A 336 3.94 -42.66 -20.00
N LEU A 337 3.99 -43.45 -18.92
CA LEU A 337 5.12 -44.29 -18.57
C LEU A 337 5.38 -45.40 -19.61
N SER A 338 4.34 -45.86 -20.29
CA SER A 338 4.43 -46.84 -21.40
C SER A 338 5.02 -46.26 -22.69
N ASN A 339 5.25 -44.93 -22.75
CA ASN A 339 5.82 -44.29 -23.92
C ASN A 339 7.34 -44.54 -24.02
N LYS A 340 7.71 -45.55 -24.82
CA LYS A 340 9.09 -45.99 -25.08
C LYS A 340 10.02 -44.94 -25.68
N LYS A 341 9.48 -43.82 -26.15
CA LYS A 341 10.26 -42.66 -26.61
C LYS A 341 10.94 -41.94 -25.44
N TYR A 342 10.27 -41.87 -24.29
CA TYR A 342 10.72 -41.07 -23.15
C TYR A 342 11.18 -41.91 -21.96
N PHE A 343 10.67 -43.14 -21.82
CA PHE A 343 10.98 -44.01 -20.70
C PHE A 343 11.40 -45.40 -21.16
N SER A 344 12.40 -45.98 -20.50
CA SER A 344 12.80 -47.37 -20.68
C SER A 344 12.53 -48.17 -19.42
N ARG A 345 12.16 -49.45 -19.59
CA ARG A 345 11.92 -50.40 -18.51
C ARG A 345 13.00 -51.47 -18.53
N ASP A 346 13.61 -51.75 -17.39
CA ASP A 346 14.62 -52.79 -17.25
C ASP A 346 14.00 -54.18 -17.01
N SER A 347 14.84 -55.21 -16.93
CA SER A 347 14.44 -56.60 -16.68
C SER A 347 13.83 -56.83 -15.30
N GLN A 348 14.11 -55.95 -14.32
CA GLN A 348 13.51 -55.97 -12.99
C GLN A 348 12.19 -55.17 -12.94
N GLY A 349 11.76 -54.61 -14.07
CA GLY A 349 10.52 -53.87 -14.19
C GLY A 349 10.59 -52.43 -13.69
N LYS A 350 11.79 -51.89 -13.43
CA LYS A 350 12.01 -50.50 -13.03
C LYS A 350 12.21 -49.60 -14.23
N PHE A 351 11.96 -48.30 -14.07
CA PHE A 351 11.95 -47.33 -15.15
C PHE A 351 13.10 -46.32 -15.05
N TRP A 352 13.59 -45.90 -16.21
CA TRP A 352 14.57 -44.84 -16.42
C TRP A 352 14.04 -43.79 -17.39
N VAL A 353 14.53 -42.56 -17.26
CA VAL A 353 14.40 -41.55 -18.31
C VAL A 353 15.33 -41.93 -19.45
N LYS A 354 14.81 -41.94 -20.68
CA LYS A 354 15.68 -41.91 -21.86
C LYS A 354 16.07 -40.46 -22.08
N GLU A 355 17.36 -40.16 -21.91
CA GLU A 355 17.91 -38.92 -22.43
C GLU A 355 17.61 -38.84 -23.94
N ALA A 356 17.13 -37.67 -24.37
CA ALA A 356 16.71 -37.41 -25.74
C ALA A 356 17.91 -37.22 -26.67
#